data_AF-A0A2V5VV25-F1
#
_entry.id   AF-A0A2V5VV25-F1
#
_cell.length_a   1.000
_cell.length_b   1.000
_cell.length_c   1.000
_cell.angle_alpha   90.00
_cell.angle_beta   90.00
_cell.angle_gamma   90.00
#
_symmetry.space_group_name_H-M   'P 1'
#
loop_
_entity.id
_entity.type
_entity.pdbx_description
1 polymer ?
#
loop_
_entity_poly.entity_id
_entity_poly.type
_entity_poly.pdbx_seq_one_letter_code
_entity_poly.pdbx_strand_id
1 'polypeptide(L)'
;MTHDVNLEAINTWAQLIAAIGVIGSLFYLGVQIRQNTRSMRAVVVDSLAQSFGDLVRPMAQDIVLARAFAAVGSDWHKASEEDRTRALPLFFATFKLFENAWFQQRQGTLDSEQWEGWDPYIRLYYHQPGVKTWWQFRRKVFAAGFRDYLESTQPIEDLPPVDRLVRGGA
;
A
#
# COMPACT_ATOMS: atom_id res chain seq x y z
N MET A 1 -32.80 16.70 59.87
CA MET A 1 -32.50 15.26 59.82
C MET A 1 -33.23 14.49 58.72
N THR A 2 -34.49 14.79 58.36
CA THR A 2 -35.17 14.09 57.22
C THR A 2 -34.87 14.68 55.83
N HIS A 3 -34.42 15.93 55.74
CA HIS A 3 -34.05 16.56 54.46
C HIS A 3 -32.67 16.11 53.94
N ASP A 4 -31.71 15.84 54.84
CA ASP A 4 -30.34 15.48 54.48
C ASP A 4 -30.27 14.08 53.82
N VAL A 5 -31.06 13.13 54.34
CA VAL A 5 -31.15 11.75 53.82
C VAL A 5 -31.70 11.71 52.38
N ASN A 6 -32.59 12.64 52.01
CA ASN A 6 -33.15 12.71 50.66
C ASN A 6 -32.14 13.29 49.65
N LEU A 7 -31.35 14.29 50.07
CA LEU A 7 -30.30 14.88 49.24
C LEU A 7 -29.14 13.90 48.98
N GLU A 8 -28.76 13.12 49.99
CA GLU A 8 -27.73 12.09 49.85
C GLU A 8 -28.19 10.96 48.92
N ALA A 9 -29.46 10.53 49.02
CA ALA A 9 -30.05 9.55 48.11
C ALA A 9 -30.09 10.09 46.67
N ILE A 10 -30.54 11.33 46.45
CA ILE A 10 -30.58 11.96 45.13
C ILE A 10 -29.17 12.08 44.53
N ASN A 11 -28.19 12.51 45.31
CA ASN A 11 -26.80 12.60 44.88
C ASN A 11 -26.23 11.23 44.49
N THR A 12 -26.52 10.19 45.29
CA THR A 12 -26.09 8.82 45.00
C THR A 12 -26.69 8.30 43.68
N TRP A 13 -27.97 8.56 43.44
CA TRP A 13 -28.61 8.22 42.15
C TRP A 13 -28.05 9.02 40.98
N ALA A 14 -27.77 10.32 41.15
CA ALA A 14 -27.15 11.15 40.13
C ALA A 14 -25.72 10.65 39.79
N GLN A 15 -24.94 10.27 40.80
CA GLN A 15 -23.62 9.67 40.62
C GLN A 15 -23.68 8.32 39.92
N LEU A 16 -24.65 7.47 40.26
CA LEU A 16 -24.85 6.19 39.58
C LEU A 16 -25.19 6.40 38.10
N ILE A 17 -26.11 7.31 37.79
CA ILE A 17 -26.48 7.65 36.41
C ILE A 17 -25.28 8.24 35.66
N ALA A 18 -24.51 9.12 36.29
CA ALA A 18 -23.29 9.69 35.70
C ALA A 18 -22.24 8.61 35.41
N ALA A 19 -22.02 7.68 36.35
CA ALA A 19 -21.10 6.56 36.17
C ALA A 19 -21.52 5.64 35.02
N ILE A 20 -22.82 5.32 34.93
CA ILE A 20 -23.38 4.56 33.80
C ILE A 20 -23.19 5.33 32.49
N GLY A 21 -23.42 6.65 32.48
CA GLY A 21 -23.20 7.53 31.34
C GLY A 21 -21.75 7.52 30.84
N VAL A 22 -20.78 7.57 31.76
CA VAL A 22 -19.34 7.47 31.43
C VAL A 22 -19.01 6.10 30.83
N ILE A 23 -19.47 5.00 31.44
CA ILE A 23 -19.23 3.64 30.93
C ILE A 23 -19.84 3.47 29.53
N GLY A 24 -21.08 3.92 29.33
CA GLY A 24 -21.74 3.91 28.03
C GLY A 24 -20.99 4.73 26.98
N SER A 25 -20.47 5.90 27.38
CA SER A 25 -19.67 6.77 26.50
C SER A 25 -18.35 6.12 26.09
N LEU A 26 -17.66 5.43 27.01
CA LEU A 26 -16.44 4.68 26.70
C LEU A 26 -16.70 3.49 25.77
N PHE A 27 -17.82 2.78 25.95
CA PHE A 27 -18.22 1.71 25.05
C PHE A 27 -18.50 2.25 23.63
N TYR A 28 -19.29 3.32 23.54
CA TYR A 28 -19.58 3.98 22.27
C TYR A 28 -18.29 4.46 21.58
N LEU A 29 -17.38 5.10 22.33
CA LEU A 29 -16.08 5.55 21.81
C LEU A 29 -15.25 4.36 21.30
N GLY A 30 -15.22 3.24 22.02
CA GLY A 30 -14.53 2.03 21.58
C GLY A 30 -15.10 1.48 20.27
N VAL A 31 -16.42 1.46 20.10
CA VAL A 31 -17.09 1.08 18.85
C VAL A 31 -16.77 2.09 17.73
N GLN A 32 -16.82 3.39 18.04
CA GLN A 32 -16.55 4.47 17.09
C GLN A 32 -15.11 4.42 16.57
N ILE A 33 -14.13 4.18 17.44
CA ILE A 33 -12.72 4.02 17.05
C ILE A 33 -12.55 2.83 16.11
N ARG A 34 -13.22 1.69 16.39
CA ARG A 34 -13.16 0.50 15.52
C ARG A 34 -13.78 0.77 14.15
N GLN A 35 -14.93 1.43 14.11
CA GLN A 35 -15.59 1.81 12.85
C GLN A 35 -14.72 2.79 12.05
N ASN A 36 -14.19 3.82 12.72
CA ASN A 36 -13.28 4.80 12.11
C ASN A 36 -12.03 4.12 11.52
N THR A 37 -11.42 3.20 12.29
CA THR A 37 -10.26 2.42 11.82
C THR A 37 -10.59 1.64 10.55
N ARG A 38 -11.77 1.00 10.49
CA ARG A 38 -12.21 0.25 9.30
C ARG A 38 -12.43 1.17 8.09
N SER A 39 -13.02 2.34 8.30
CA SER A 39 -13.19 3.36 7.24
C SER A 39 -11.85 3.89 6.74
N MET A 40 -10.92 4.19 7.63
CA MET A 40 -9.58 4.69 7.27
C MET A 40 -8.80 3.66 6.45
N ARG A 41 -8.89 2.36 6.79
CA ARG A 41 -8.32 1.27 5.99
C ARG A 41 -8.88 1.27 4.57
N ALA A 42 -10.21 1.38 4.41
CA ALA A 42 -10.83 1.42 3.10
C ALA A 42 -10.34 2.61 2.25
N VAL A 43 -10.15 3.79 2.85
CA VAL A 43 -9.59 4.97 2.18
C VAL A 43 -8.16 4.73 1.69
N VAL A 44 -7.32 4.08 2.49
CA VAL A 44 -5.94 3.76 2.09
C VAL A 44 -5.92 2.75 0.93
N VAL A 45 -6.75 1.72 1.01
CA VAL A 45 -6.87 0.72 -0.07
C VAL A 45 -7.33 1.37 -1.38
N ASP A 46 -8.34 2.24 -1.30
CA ASP A 46 -8.82 3.00 -2.45
C ASP A 46 -7.74 3.94 -3.01
N SER A 47 -7.00 4.63 -2.13
CA SER A 47 -5.90 5.51 -2.53
C SER A 47 -4.76 4.75 -3.24
N LEU A 48 -4.43 3.54 -2.79
CA LEU A 48 -3.46 2.68 -3.47
C LEU A 48 -3.97 2.24 -4.85
N ALA A 49 -5.25 1.89 -4.97
CA ALA A 49 -5.88 1.53 -6.24
C ALA A 49 -5.91 2.72 -7.22
N GLN A 50 -6.23 3.92 -6.74
CA GLN A 50 -6.17 5.14 -7.54
C GLN A 50 -4.74 5.45 -8.00
N SER A 51 -3.77 5.40 -7.08
CA SER A 51 -2.35 5.63 -7.38
C SER A 51 -1.83 4.64 -8.42
N PHE A 52 -2.28 3.38 -8.35
CA PHE A 52 -1.99 2.39 -9.37
C PHE A 52 -2.58 2.77 -10.74
N GLY A 53 -3.85 3.17 -10.78
CA GLY A 53 -4.51 3.65 -11.99
C GLY A 53 -3.79 4.84 -12.63
N ASP A 54 -3.29 5.77 -11.82
CA ASP A 54 -2.55 6.94 -12.28
C ASP A 54 -1.17 6.59 -12.85
N LEU A 55 -0.55 5.49 -12.42
CA LEU A 55 0.69 4.98 -13.01
C LEU A 55 0.44 4.27 -14.34
N VAL A 56 -0.63 3.48 -14.43
CA VAL A 56 -0.92 2.67 -15.62
C VAL A 56 -1.51 3.51 -16.75
N ARG A 57 -2.31 4.54 -16.42
CA ARG A 57 -3.00 5.38 -17.41
C ARG A 57 -2.06 6.01 -18.45
N PRO A 58 -0.93 6.64 -18.08
CA PRO A 58 0.02 7.17 -19.07
C PRO A 58 0.57 6.09 -20.02
N MET A 59 0.86 4.89 -19.51
CA MET A 59 1.33 3.77 -20.33
C MET A 59 0.24 3.26 -21.26
N ALA A 60 -1.02 3.25 -20.82
CA ALA A 60 -2.16 2.84 -21.66
C ALA A 60 -2.46 3.86 -22.78
N GLN A 61 -2.15 5.14 -22.56
CA GLN A 61 -2.42 6.22 -23.51
C GLN A 61 -1.25 6.49 -24.47
N ASP A 62 -0.02 6.20 -24.05
CA ASP A 62 1.19 6.41 -24.85
C ASP A 62 1.97 5.10 -25.03
N ILE A 63 1.83 4.53 -26.22
CA ILE A 63 2.53 3.28 -26.61
C ILE A 63 4.06 3.44 -26.63
N VAL A 64 4.58 4.65 -26.88
CA VAL A 64 6.02 4.92 -26.87
C VAL A 64 6.53 4.85 -25.43
N LEU A 65 5.80 5.45 -24.48
CA LEU A 65 6.13 5.36 -23.06
C LEU A 65 6.05 3.92 -22.56
N ALA A 66 5.00 3.16 -22.92
CA ALA A 66 4.87 1.76 -22.55
C ALA A 66 6.03 0.90 -23.09
N ARG A 67 6.44 1.12 -24.34
CA ARG A 67 7.58 0.44 -24.95
C ARG A 67 8.90 0.80 -24.29
N ALA A 68 9.12 2.08 -23.99
CA ALA A 68 10.30 2.55 -23.28
C ALA A 68 10.40 1.89 -21.89
N PHE A 69 9.29 1.85 -21.14
CA PHE A 69 9.23 1.20 -19.84
C PHE A 69 9.56 -0.29 -19.92
N ALA A 70 8.97 -1.02 -20.88
CA ALA A 70 9.24 -2.43 -21.10
C ALA A 70 10.70 -2.71 -21.56
N ALA A 71 11.23 -1.88 -22.46
CA ALA A 71 12.61 -2.00 -22.94
C ALA A 71 13.62 -1.81 -21.80
N VAL A 72 13.44 -0.76 -21.00
CA VAL A 72 14.31 -0.46 -19.86
C VAL A 72 14.17 -1.51 -18.76
N GLY A 73 12.97 -2.02 -18.50
CA GLY A 73 12.74 -3.08 -17.51
C GLY A 73 13.42 -4.39 -17.91
N SER A 74 13.33 -4.78 -19.18
CA SER A 74 13.94 -6.02 -19.69
C SER A 74 15.47 -5.96 -19.76
N ASP A 75 16.04 -4.90 -20.36
CA ASP A 75 17.49 -4.75 -20.53
C ASP A 75 17.88 -3.26 -20.52
N TRP A 76 18.34 -2.79 -19.35
CA TRP A 76 18.76 -1.41 -19.16
C TRP A 76 19.84 -0.98 -20.17
N HIS A 77 20.83 -1.85 -20.43
CA HIS A 77 21.98 -1.49 -21.25
C HIS A 77 21.68 -1.46 -22.76
N LYS A 78 20.69 -2.25 -23.22
CA LYS A 78 20.22 -2.19 -24.61
C LYS A 78 19.18 -1.10 -24.88
N ALA A 79 18.45 -0.64 -23.86
CA ALA A 79 17.52 0.46 -24.01
C ALA A 79 18.23 1.75 -24.44
N SER A 80 17.60 2.53 -25.33
CA SER A 80 18.15 3.81 -25.78
C SER A 80 18.20 4.82 -24.62
N GLU A 81 19.04 5.85 -24.73
CA GLU A 81 19.09 6.93 -23.74
C GLU A 81 17.73 7.66 -23.62
N GLU A 82 17.03 7.82 -24.75
CA GLU A 82 15.70 8.40 -24.81
C GLU A 82 14.68 7.54 -24.05
N ASP A 83 14.70 6.22 -24.25
CA ASP A 83 13.82 5.28 -23.52
C ASP A 83 14.11 5.30 -22.02
N ARG A 84 15.39 5.29 -21.63
CA ARG A 84 15.78 5.43 -20.21
C ARG A 84 15.25 6.72 -19.62
N THR A 85 15.40 7.84 -20.32
CA THR A 85 14.94 9.15 -19.87
C THR A 85 13.41 9.19 -19.67
N ARG A 86 12.66 8.59 -20.61
CA ARG A 86 11.20 8.49 -20.51
C ARG A 86 10.73 7.56 -19.39
N ALA A 87 11.38 6.42 -19.22
CA ALA A 87 10.95 5.40 -18.27
C ALA A 87 11.38 5.70 -16.82
N LEU A 88 12.48 6.45 -16.62
CA LEU A 88 13.08 6.73 -15.31
C LEU A 88 12.09 7.29 -14.27
N PRO A 89 11.29 8.33 -14.56
CA PRO A 89 10.30 8.85 -13.62
C PRO A 89 9.23 7.82 -13.27
N LEU A 90 8.87 6.97 -14.24
CA LEU A 90 7.85 5.96 -14.08
C LEU A 90 8.33 4.82 -13.18
N PHE A 91 9.56 4.32 -13.37
CA PHE A 91 10.17 3.36 -12.44
C PHE A 91 10.24 3.91 -11.02
N PHE A 92 10.65 5.16 -10.87
CA PHE A 92 10.70 5.79 -9.56
C PHE A 92 9.31 5.85 -8.90
N ALA A 93 8.29 6.31 -9.63
CA ALA A 93 6.93 6.40 -9.13
C ALA A 93 6.32 5.02 -8.80
N THR A 94 6.55 4.01 -9.65
CA THR A 94 6.16 2.61 -9.41
C THR A 94 6.77 2.07 -8.12
N PHE A 95 8.08 2.26 -7.90
CA PHE A 95 8.72 1.78 -6.68
C PHE A 95 8.32 2.58 -5.44
N LYS A 96 7.92 3.85 -5.58
CA LYS A 96 7.33 4.62 -4.47
C LYS A 96 5.94 4.11 -4.09
N LEU A 97 5.14 3.68 -5.06
CA LEU A 97 3.88 3.00 -4.79
C LEU A 97 4.12 1.67 -4.05
N PHE A 98 5.11 0.89 -4.49
CA PHE A 98 5.48 -0.37 -3.83
C PHE A 98 5.96 -0.16 -2.39
N GLU A 99 6.81 0.84 -2.17
CA GLU A 99 7.25 1.23 -0.83
C GLU A 99 6.06 1.65 0.05
N ASN A 100 5.10 2.39 -0.49
CA ASN A 100 3.89 2.77 0.22
C ASN A 100 3.07 1.54 0.62
N ALA A 101 2.76 0.65 -0.31
CA ALA A 101 2.02 -0.58 -0.03
C ALA A 101 2.74 -1.42 1.05
N TRP A 102 4.06 -1.56 0.96
CA TRP A 102 4.85 -2.25 1.98
C TRP A 102 4.74 -1.60 3.37
N PHE A 103 4.75 -0.28 3.46
CA PHE A 103 4.53 0.42 4.74
C PHE A 103 3.12 0.19 5.28
N GLN A 104 2.10 0.22 4.43
CA GLN A 104 0.71 0.01 4.84
C GLN A 104 0.45 -1.41 5.33
N GLN A 105 1.12 -2.40 4.75
CA GLN A 105 1.08 -3.78 5.26
C GLN A 105 1.70 -3.90 6.65
N ARG A 106 2.87 -3.30 6.88
CA ARG A 106 3.55 -3.36 8.20
C ARG A 106 2.78 -2.63 9.30
N GLN A 107 1.97 -1.64 8.93
CA GLN A 107 1.09 -0.92 9.86
C GLN A 107 -0.22 -1.67 10.12
N GLY A 108 -0.47 -2.79 9.43
CA GLY A 108 -1.73 -3.55 9.53
C GLY A 108 -2.93 -2.82 8.91
N THR A 109 -2.66 -1.88 7.99
CA THR A 109 -3.68 -1.18 7.20
C THR A 109 -4.10 -2.04 6.01
N LEU A 110 -3.11 -2.55 5.26
CA LEU A 110 -3.33 -3.63 4.31
C LEU A 110 -3.35 -4.96 5.07
N ASP A 111 -4.38 -5.75 4.86
CA ASP A 111 -4.46 -7.10 5.42
C ASP A 111 -3.59 -8.10 4.63
N SER A 112 -3.51 -9.33 5.12
CA SER A 112 -2.70 -10.38 4.51
C SER A 112 -3.19 -10.76 3.11
N GLU A 113 -4.51 -10.80 2.90
CA GLU A 113 -5.12 -11.16 1.61
C GLU A 113 -4.78 -10.10 0.54
N GLN A 114 -4.82 -8.82 0.91
CA GLN A 114 -4.38 -7.74 0.02
C GLN A 114 -2.88 -7.82 -0.27
N TRP A 115 -2.07 -8.16 0.73
CA TRP A 115 -0.63 -8.31 0.55
C TRP A 115 -0.26 -9.48 -0.36
N GLU A 116 -1.03 -10.57 -0.35
CA GLU A 116 -0.85 -11.72 -1.25
C GLU A 116 -0.96 -11.32 -2.74
N GLY A 117 -1.64 -10.23 -3.07
CA GLY A 117 -1.62 -9.63 -4.42
C GLY A 117 -0.42 -8.71 -4.66
N TRP A 118 -0.03 -7.91 -3.67
CA TRP A 118 1.06 -6.94 -3.79
C TRP A 118 2.45 -7.58 -3.82
N ASP A 119 2.74 -8.55 -2.95
CA ASP A 119 4.04 -9.23 -2.89
C ASP A 119 4.48 -9.78 -4.25
N PRO A 120 3.68 -10.64 -4.93
CA PRO A 120 4.09 -11.19 -6.20
C PRO A 120 4.20 -10.11 -7.28
N TYR A 121 3.33 -9.10 -7.27
CA TYR A 121 3.38 -8.01 -8.24
C TYR A 121 4.67 -7.19 -8.11
N ILE A 122 5.07 -6.85 -6.89
CA ILE A 122 6.31 -6.13 -6.61
C ILE A 122 7.52 -6.96 -7.06
N ARG A 123 7.54 -8.27 -6.74
CA ARG A 123 8.62 -9.18 -7.10
C ARG A 123 8.75 -9.36 -8.60
N LEU A 124 7.63 -9.46 -9.32
CA LEU A 124 7.61 -9.54 -10.77
C LEU A 124 8.35 -8.36 -11.43
N TYR A 125 8.15 -7.15 -10.92
CA TYR A 125 8.84 -5.96 -11.44
C TYR A 125 10.30 -5.89 -10.97
N TYR A 126 10.54 -6.14 -9.68
CA TYR A 126 11.86 -5.99 -9.09
C TYR A 126 12.89 -6.96 -9.67
N HIS A 127 12.48 -8.18 -10.04
CA HIS A 127 13.40 -9.19 -10.58
C HIS A 127 13.64 -9.07 -12.08
N GLN A 128 13.08 -8.06 -12.76
CA GLN A 128 13.46 -7.80 -14.15
C GLN A 128 14.93 -7.34 -14.23
N PRO A 129 15.74 -7.84 -15.19
CA PRO A 129 17.18 -7.57 -15.23
C PRO A 129 17.53 -6.07 -15.34
N GLY A 130 16.78 -5.33 -16.17
CA GLY A 130 16.97 -3.89 -16.31
C GLY A 130 16.57 -3.12 -15.06
N VAL A 131 15.54 -3.57 -14.34
CA VAL A 131 15.14 -2.99 -13.04
C VAL A 131 16.19 -3.21 -11.97
N LYS A 132 16.78 -4.41 -11.89
CA LYS A 132 17.92 -4.69 -10.99
C LYS A 132 19.09 -3.74 -11.25
N THR A 133 19.36 -3.46 -12.52
CA THR A 133 20.41 -2.51 -12.94
C THR A 133 20.08 -1.09 -12.49
N TRP A 134 18.88 -0.61 -12.79
CA TRP A 134 18.39 0.69 -12.32
C TRP A 134 18.43 0.83 -10.78
N TRP A 135 18.04 -0.23 -10.08
CA TRP A 135 17.99 -0.27 -8.61
C TRP A 135 19.36 0.03 -7.98
N GLN A 136 20.46 -0.48 -8.56
CA GLN A 136 21.81 -0.20 -8.06
C GLN A 136 22.11 1.30 -7.97
N PHE A 137 21.57 2.11 -8.90
CA PHE A 137 21.77 3.55 -8.94
C PHE A 137 20.81 4.35 -8.05
N ARG A 138 19.64 3.79 -7.68
CA ARG A 138 18.56 4.53 -7.03
C ARG A 138 18.18 4.03 -5.65
N ARG A 139 18.54 2.80 -5.25
CA ARG A 139 18.08 2.18 -3.99
C ARG A 139 18.20 3.04 -2.73
N LYS A 140 19.22 3.90 -2.64
CA LYS A 140 19.48 4.75 -1.46
C LYS A 140 18.35 5.74 -1.14
N VAL A 141 17.47 6.07 -2.09
CA VAL A 141 16.33 6.98 -1.88
C VAL A 141 15.09 6.28 -1.30
N PHE A 142 15.17 4.97 -1.09
CA PHE A 142 14.14 4.14 -0.48
C PHE A 142 14.51 3.76 0.96
N ALA A 143 13.49 3.60 1.79
CA ALA A 143 13.59 3.20 3.17
C ALA A 143 14.38 1.89 3.31
N ALA A 144 15.23 1.82 4.34
CA ALA A 144 16.12 0.66 4.53
C ALA A 144 15.34 -0.66 4.57
N GLY A 145 14.27 -0.74 5.37
CA GLY A 145 13.48 -1.97 5.46
C GLY A 145 12.81 -2.38 4.15
N PHE A 146 12.40 -1.43 3.30
CA PHE A 146 11.83 -1.77 1.99
C PHE A 146 12.92 -2.32 1.06
N ARG A 147 14.13 -1.77 1.12
CA ARG A 147 15.28 -2.32 0.39
C ARG A 147 15.58 -3.74 0.84
N ASP A 148 15.63 -3.98 2.16
CA ASP A 148 15.92 -5.28 2.73
C ASP A 148 14.88 -6.32 2.30
N TYR A 149 13.60 -5.93 2.33
CA TYR A 149 12.50 -6.75 1.80
C TYR A 149 12.76 -7.14 0.34
N LEU A 150 12.93 -6.17 -0.56
CA LEU A 150 13.16 -6.44 -1.98
C LEU A 150 14.38 -7.33 -2.19
N GLU A 151 15.52 -6.98 -1.60
CA GLU A 151 16.80 -7.68 -1.76
C GLU A 151 16.76 -9.12 -1.18
N SER A 152 15.85 -9.40 -0.23
CA SER A 152 15.61 -10.76 0.30
C SER A 152 14.66 -11.62 -0.55
N THR A 153 13.88 -11.01 -1.45
CA THR A 153 12.90 -11.75 -2.24
C THR A 153 13.54 -12.58 -3.37
N GLN A 154 12.86 -13.63 -3.79
CA GLN A 154 13.23 -14.44 -4.94
C GLN A 154 12.34 -14.14 -6.16
N PRO A 155 12.82 -14.36 -7.39
CA PRO A 155 11.99 -14.33 -8.59
C PRO A 155 10.77 -15.23 -8.46
N ILE A 156 9.73 -14.97 -9.23
CA ILE A 156 8.57 -15.84 -9.31
C ILE A 156 8.79 -16.79 -10.48
N GLU A 157 8.92 -18.08 -10.19
CA GLU A 157 9.23 -19.10 -11.18
C GLU A 157 8.00 -19.46 -12.04
N ASP A 158 6.79 -19.26 -11.52
CA ASP A 158 5.53 -19.73 -12.11
C ASP A 158 4.74 -18.70 -12.94
N LEU A 159 5.30 -17.51 -13.20
CA LEU A 159 4.58 -16.51 -14.00
C LEU A 159 4.89 -16.67 -15.49
N PRO A 160 3.87 -16.89 -16.34
CA PRO A 160 4.08 -16.91 -17.79
C PRO A 160 4.65 -15.55 -18.22
N PRO A 161 5.63 -15.54 -19.14
CA PRO A 161 6.16 -14.32 -19.71
C PRO A 161 5.05 -13.39 -20.22
N VAL A 162 5.23 -12.06 -20.09
CA VAL A 162 4.22 -11.08 -20.52
C VAL A 162 3.84 -11.26 -21.99
N ASP A 163 4.78 -11.68 -22.84
CA ASP A 163 4.51 -12.01 -24.24
C ASP A 163 3.60 -13.25 -24.41
N ARG A 164 3.64 -14.24 -23.49
CA ARG A 164 2.64 -15.33 -23.47
C ARG A 164 1.26 -14.84 -23.07
N LEU A 165 1.17 -13.89 -22.12
CA LEU A 165 -0.10 -13.29 -21.72
C LEU A 165 -0.74 -12.49 -22.87
N VAL A 166 0.07 -11.72 -23.61
CA VAL A 166 -0.40 -10.92 -24.75
C VAL A 166 -0.73 -11.76 -25.98
N ARG A 167 0.00 -12.87 -26.19
CA ARG A 167 -0.23 -13.78 -27.32
C ARG A 167 -1.31 -14.84 -27.05
N GLY A 168 -1.93 -14.85 -25.88
CA GLY A 168 -3.02 -15.76 -25.53
C GLY A 168 -2.56 -17.21 -25.34
N GLY A 169 -1.56 -17.45 -24.49
CA GLY A 169 -1.14 -18.80 -24.14
C GLY A 169 -2.24 -19.56 -23.38
N ALA A 170 -2.78 -20.60 -24.01
CA ALA A 170 -3.59 -21.65 -23.39
C ALA A 170 -2.78 -22.48 -22.38
#